data_AF-A0A947GKJ6-F1
#
_entry.id   AF-A0A947GKJ6-F1
#
_cell.length_a   1.000
_cell.length_b   1.000
_cell.length_c   1.000
_cell.angle_alpha   90.00
_cell.angle_beta   90.00
_cell.angle_gamma   90.00
#
_symmetry.space_group_name_H-M   'P 1'
#
loop_
_entity.id
_entity.type
_entity.pdbx_description
1 polymer ?
#
loop_
_entity_poly.entity_id
_entity_poly.type
_entity_poly.pdbx_seq_one_letter_code
_entity_poly.pdbx_strand_id
1 'polypeptide(L)'
;MRSIVSSLGLMGVLLGLAMPVSAEVLLQAGATETKLVTAESHRPLRHRLTAEAGQTIAIQLKLANNNPDIVSRVAVYAEGKYTPLEVDSQVSYRTVDPTQKSQISHLIVLTLPGDRGSGRVAYEIEPLFDYDGSPQFGMEASVETTDGLMPSTVRYRMMVETATVSQKLLLEAQERQARADYEGAIATYTRAINLNPDIADFYAQRGSAYLALSEATDVSSTVQQASAVQQASAVQQAVVTDWETAVQLYEQVGYGTAANSLRFQLNQLVEQGE
;
A
#
# COMPACT_ATOMS: atom_id res chain seq x y z
N MET A 1 -78.47 -6.41 8.74
CA MET A 1 -77.65 -7.62 8.46
C MET A 1 -76.47 -7.15 7.62
N ARG A 2 -75.25 -7.02 8.19
CA ARG A 2 -74.18 -8.05 8.23
C ARG A 2 -73.97 -8.66 6.82
N SER A 3 -72.79 -8.67 6.20
CA SER A 3 -71.41 -8.65 6.70
C SER A 3 -70.44 -8.34 5.55
N ILE A 4 -69.39 -7.59 5.84
CA ILE A 4 -68.19 -7.45 5.00
C ILE A 4 -67.36 -8.72 5.17
N VAL A 5 -66.92 -9.29 4.04
CA VAL A 5 -66.15 -10.52 3.92
C VAL A 5 -64.72 -10.27 4.40
N SER A 6 -64.29 -11.07 5.37
CA SER A 6 -62.90 -11.24 5.82
C SER A 6 -62.37 -12.60 5.36
N SER A 7 -61.05 -12.76 5.45
CA SER A 7 -60.22 -13.96 5.26
C SER A 7 -59.57 -14.14 3.87
N LEU A 8 -58.30 -13.75 3.80
CA LEU A 8 -57.31 -14.38 2.92
C LEU A 8 -56.39 -15.22 3.82
N GLY A 9 -56.47 -16.53 3.65
CA GLY A 9 -55.54 -17.51 4.18
C GLY A 9 -55.27 -18.58 3.12
N LEU A 10 -54.01 -18.74 2.74
CA LEU A 10 -53.42 -19.90 2.08
C LEU A 10 -51.99 -20.01 2.66
N MET A 11 -51.62 -21.01 3.50
CA MET A 11 -51.25 -22.40 3.15
C MET A 11 -50.35 -22.44 1.90
N GLY A 12 -49.05 -22.80 1.89
CA GLY A 12 -48.19 -23.51 2.82
C GLY A 12 -47.96 -24.97 2.40
N VAL A 13 -46.94 -25.27 1.57
CA VAL A 13 -46.25 -26.59 1.42
C VAL A 13 -44.85 -26.34 0.78
N LEU A 14 -43.71 -26.45 1.48
CA LEU A 14 -42.87 -27.63 1.84
C LEU A 14 -41.94 -28.14 0.70
N LEU A 15 -40.63 -27.91 0.84
CA LEU A 15 -39.58 -28.79 0.30
C LEU A 15 -38.31 -28.67 1.17
N GLY A 16 -37.96 -29.77 1.82
CA GLY A 16 -36.73 -29.90 2.58
C GLY A 16 -35.53 -30.10 1.67
N LEU A 17 -34.45 -29.37 1.96
CA LEU A 17 -33.10 -29.77 1.63
C LEU A 17 -32.29 -29.73 2.92
N ALA A 18 -31.76 -30.88 3.30
CA ALA A 18 -30.70 -30.98 4.27
C ALA A 18 -29.52 -30.11 3.78
N MET A 19 -29.18 -29.06 4.53
CA MET A 19 -27.93 -28.34 4.30
C MET A 19 -26.81 -29.07 5.08
N PRO A 20 -25.63 -29.22 4.46
CA PRO A 20 -24.51 -29.90 5.10
C PRO A 20 -23.99 -29.05 6.27
N VAL A 21 -23.52 -29.73 7.30
CA VAL A 21 -22.59 -29.16 8.27
C VAL A 21 -21.30 -28.84 7.51
N SER A 22 -20.98 -27.56 7.33
CA SER A 22 -19.62 -27.12 6.98
C SER A 22 -19.29 -25.86 7.77
N ALA A 23 -18.26 -25.98 8.59
CA ALA A 23 -17.64 -24.90 9.31
C ALA A 23 -17.10 -23.86 8.32
N GLU A 24 -17.73 -22.69 8.27
CA GLU A 24 -17.12 -21.48 7.71
C GLU A 24 -16.81 -20.53 8.85
N VAL A 25 -15.61 -20.68 9.42
CA VAL A 25 -14.91 -19.52 10.00
C VAL A 25 -14.36 -18.74 8.82
N LEU A 26 -15.25 -18.01 8.15
CA LEU A 26 -14.94 -17.05 7.10
C LEU A 26 -14.61 -15.71 7.79
N LEU A 27 -13.33 -15.35 7.85
CA LEU A 27 -12.99 -13.95 7.65
C LEU A 27 -13.05 -13.74 6.14
N GLN A 28 -14.26 -13.47 5.65
CA GLN A 28 -14.46 -12.89 4.33
C GLN A 28 -13.65 -11.58 4.30
N ALA A 29 -12.84 -11.37 3.27
CA ALA A 29 -12.33 -10.05 2.94
C ALA A 29 -13.50 -9.04 3.06
N GLY A 30 -13.39 -8.06 3.97
CA GLY A 30 -14.50 -7.16 4.31
C GLY A 30 -14.77 -6.90 5.80
N ALA A 31 -13.93 -7.37 6.73
CA ALA A 31 -14.07 -6.99 8.14
C ALA A 31 -13.82 -5.48 8.31
N THR A 32 -14.89 -4.73 8.59
CA THR A 32 -14.85 -3.29 8.86
C THR A 32 -14.83 -3.10 10.38
N GLU A 33 -13.66 -3.09 11.01
CA GLU A 33 -13.58 -2.62 12.40
C GLU A 33 -13.30 -1.12 12.43
N THR A 34 -14.26 -0.33 12.93
CA THR A 34 -14.00 1.06 13.33
C THR A 34 -13.57 1.03 14.78
N LYS A 35 -12.26 1.14 15.06
CA LYS A 35 -11.75 1.32 16.42
C LYS A 35 -11.43 2.79 16.67
N LEU A 36 -11.96 3.31 17.76
CA LEU A 36 -11.73 4.67 18.26
C LEU A 36 -10.64 4.56 19.33
N VAL A 37 -9.49 5.23 19.16
CA VAL A 37 -8.44 5.21 20.19
C VAL A 37 -8.07 6.62 20.59
N THR A 38 -8.25 6.88 21.87
CA THR A 38 -7.66 7.98 22.62
C THR A 38 -6.35 7.46 23.27
N ALA A 39 -5.29 8.27 23.27
CA ALA A 39 -4.00 7.92 23.90
C ALA A 39 -4.07 7.53 25.39
N GLU A 40 -5.18 7.82 26.06
CA GLU A 40 -5.37 7.48 27.47
C GLU A 40 -5.51 5.97 27.72
N SER A 41 -5.75 5.15 26.69
CA SER A 41 -5.74 3.69 26.80
C SER A 41 -4.55 3.09 26.06
N HIS A 42 -3.45 2.83 26.76
CA HIS A 42 -2.27 2.10 26.27
C HIS A 42 -2.57 0.60 26.01
N ARG A 43 -3.61 0.29 25.22
CA ARG A 43 -3.90 -1.08 24.79
C ARG A 43 -3.42 -1.26 23.35
N PRO A 44 -2.61 -2.29 23.04
CA PRO A 44 -2.16 -2.54 21.67
C PRO A 44 -3.36 -2.79 20.77
N LEU A 45 -3.39 -2.12 19.61
CA LEU A 45 -4.53 -2.14 18.68
C LEU A 45 -4.47 -3.31 17.72
N ARG A 46 -4.48 -4.50 18.30
CA ARG A 46 -4.36 -5.74 17.54
C ARG A 46 -5.70 -6.12 16.94
N HIS A 47 -5.68 -6.38 15.65
CA HIS A 47 -6.80 -6.91 14.89
C HIS A 47 -6.51 -8.36 14.53
N ARG A 48 -7.43 -9.25 14.92
CA ARG A 48 -7.26 -10.68 14.64
C ARG A 48 -7.65 -11.00 13.21
N LEU A 49 -6.83 -11.84 12.58
CA LEU A 49 -7.00 -12.34 11.22
C LEU A 49 -6.71 -13.85 11.22
N THR A 50 -7.44 -14.62 10.43
CA THR A 50 -7.06 -16.01 10.13
C THR A 50 -6.84 -16.15 8.63
N ALA A 51 -5.63 -16.51 8.24
CA ALA A 51 -5.19 -16.56 6.85
C ALA A 51 -4.22 -17.73 6.63
N GLU A 52 -4.00 -18.10 5.37
CA GLU A 52 -2.97 -19.10 5.04
C GLU A 52 -1.57 -18.52 5.30
N ALA A 53 -0.65 -19.33 5.82
CA ALA A 53 0.75 -18.94 5.93
C ALA A 53 1.34 -18.61 4.54
N GLY A 54 2.15 -17.55 4.46
CA GLY A 54 2.73 -17.09 3.19
C GLY A 54 1.73 -16.44 2.22
N GLN A 55 0.50 -16.13 2.68
CA GLN A 55 -0.50 -15.42 1.88
C GLN A 55 -0.17 -13.92 1.80
N THR A 56 -0.21 -13.36 0.60
CA THR A 56 -0.11 -11.91 0.40
C THR A 56 -1.48 -11.25 0.55
N ILE A 57 -1.56 -10.30 1.47
CA ILE A 57 -2.78 -9.54 1.80
C ILE A 57 -2.59 -8.06 1.48
N ALA A 58 -3.70 -7.37 1.31
CA ALA A 58 -3.75 -5.92 1.24
C ALA A 58 -4.56 -5.39 2.43
N ILE A 59 -4.05 -4.34 3.06
CA ILE A 59 -4.63 -3.70 4.23
C ILE A 59 -4.92 -2.26 3.84
N GLN A 60 -6.20 -1.92 3.72
CA GLN A 60 -6.65 -0.57 3.46
C GLN A 60 -6.91 0.14 4.79
N LEU A 61 -6.18 1.23 5.04
CA LEU A 61 -6.36 2.11 6.17
C LEU A 61 -6.94 3.44 5.69
N LYS A 62 -8.18 3.72 6.08
CA LYS A 62 -8.82 5.03 5.88
C LYS A 62 -8.67 5.84 7.15
N LEU A 63 -7.86 6.91 7.11
CA LEU A 63 -7.63 7.80 8.24
C LEU A 63 -8.70 8.88 8.29
N ALA A 64 -9.25 9.18 9.47
CA ALA A 64 -10.35 10.12 9.62
C ALA A 64 -9.95 11.58 9.30
N ASN A 65 -8.67 11.92 9.44
CA ASN A 65 -8.13 13.24 9.12
C ASN A 65 -7.56 13.32 7.70
N ASN A 66 -7.57 12.21 6.92
CA ASN A 66 -6.91 12.08 5.62
C ASN A 66 -5.49 12.65 5.61
N ASN A 67 -4.76 12.56 6.72
CA ASN A 67 -3.44 13.19 6.81
C ASN A 67 -2.47 12.44 5.89
N PRO A 68 -1.99 13.07 4.79
CA PRO A 68 -1.13 12.40 3.82
C PRO A 68 0.26 12.11 4.38
N ASP A 69 0.69 12.78 5.45
CA ASP A 69 2.05 12.66 6.01
C ASP A 69 2.21 11.46 6.96
N ILE A 70 1.14 10.69 7.18
CA ILE A 70 1.21 9.46 7.97
C ILE A 70 1.73 8.31 7.11
N VAL A 71 2.93 7.84 7.41
CA VAL A 71 3.46 6.58 6.89
C VAL A 71 2.82 5.46 7.70
N SER A 72 2.11 4.58 7.01
CA SER A 72 1.44 3.46 7.64
C SER A 72 2.27 2.20 7.44
N ARG A 73 2.86 1.71 8.53
CA ARG A 73 3.46 0.37 8.59
C ARG A 73 2.56 -0.55 9.42
N VAL A 74 2.89 -1.83 9.44
CA VAL A 74 2.09 -2.82 10.17
C VAL A 74 3.03 -3.79 10.87
N ALA A 75 2.80 -3.98 12.16
CA ALA A 75 3.36 -5.11 12.88
C ALA A 75 2.42 -6.32 12.75
N VAL A 76 3.00 -7.48 12.43
CA VAL A 76 2.28 -8.76 12.35
C VAL A 76 2.76 -9.66 13.49
N TYR A 77 1.83 -10.26 14.20
CA TYR A 77 2.10 -11.21 15.28
C TYR A 77 1.40 -12.53 14.97
N ALA A 78 1.96 -13.66 15.40
CA ALA A 78 1.18 -14.90 15.52
C ALA A 78 0.40 -14.87 16.84
N GLU A 79 -0.77 -15.50 16.88
CA GLU A 79 -1.60 -15.54 18.09
C GLU A 79 -0.81 -15.99 19.32
N GLY A 80 -0.93 -15.23 20.42
CA GLY A 80 -0.21 -15.48 21.67
C GLY A 80 1.26 -15.04 21.67
N LYS A 81 1.81 -14.53 20.55
CA LYS A 81 3.14 -13.91 20.52
C LYS A 81 3.04 -12.40 20.72
N TYR A 82 3.89 -11.87 21.59
CA TYR A 82 3.98 -10.43 21.86
C TYR A 82 5.06 -9.72 21.04
N THR A 83 5.99 -10.47 20.45
CA THR A 83 7.04 -9.95 19.55
C THR A 83 6.54 -9.98 18.11
N PRO A 84 6.68 -8.87 17.35
CA PRO A 84 6.30 -8.85 15.95
C PRO A 84 7.18 -9.84 15.17
N LEU A 85 6.56 -10.53 14.23
CA LEU A 85 7.25 -11.33 13.23
C LEU A 85 7.90 -10.38 12.23
N GLU A 86 9.08 -10.74 11.75
CA GLU A 86 9.75 -10.02 10.68
C GLU A 86 8.89 -10.11 9.40
N VAL A 87 8.64 -8.96 8.78
CA VAL A 87 7.89 -8.86 7.52
C VAL A 87 8.86 -8.26 6.50
N ASP A 88 9.63 -9.13 5.85
CA ASP A 88 10.69 -8.74 4.92
C ASP A 88 10.17 -7.92 3.73
N SER A 89 8.94 -8.19 3.32
CA SER A 89 8.30 -7.61 2.13
C SER A 89 7.01 -6.91 2.53
N GLN A 90 7.11 -5.63 2.88
CA GLN A 90 5.97 -4.72 3.07
C GLN A 90 6.12 -3.48 2.21
N VAL A 91 5.06 -3.12 1.48
CA VAL A 91 4.98 -1.88 0.70
C VAL A 91 3.75 -1.10 1.06
N SER A 92 3.86 0.22 1.07
CA SER A 92 2.74 1.12 1.33
C SER A 92 2.62 2.15 0.21
N TYR A 93 1.41 2.38 -0.28
CA TYR A 93 1.11 3.43 -1.25
C TYR A 93 -0.25 4.06 -0.99
N ARG A 94 -0.55 5.15 -1.70
CA ARG A 94 -1.79 5.93 -1.53
C ARG A 94 -2.71 5.78 -2.73
N THR A 95 -4.01 5.75 -2.47
CA THR A 95 -5.04 5.78 -3.51
C THR A 95 -6.16 6.73 -3.10
N VAL A 96 -6.77 7.41 -4.07
CA VAL A 96 -8.02 8.14 -3.84
C VAL A 96 -9.20 7.25 -4.20
N ASP A 97 -10.22 7.28 -3.34
CA ASP A 97 -11.49 6.64 -3.66
C ASP A 97 -12.13 7.36 -4.86
N PRO A 98 -12.33 6.70 -6.02
CA PRO A 98 -12.86 7.36 -7.21
C PRO A 98 -14.31 7.85 -6.99
N THR A 99 -15.02 7.27 -6.01
CA THR A 99 -16.37 7.68 -5.64
C THR A 99 -16.38 8.80 -4.58
N GLN A 100 -15.28 8.96 -3.84
CA GLN A 100 -15.10 9.98 -2.79
C GLN A 100 -13.72 10.61 -2.89
N LYS A 101 -13.57 11.55 -3.83
CA LYS A 101 -12.28 12.20 -4.16
C LYS A 101 -11.55 12.89 -3.00
N SER A 102 -12.22 13.10 -1.86
CA SER A 102 -11.63 13.67 -0.65
C SER A 102 -11.07 12.63 0.33
N GLN A 103 -11.26 11.32 0.10
CA GLN A 103 -10.73 10.27 0.98
C GLN A 103 -9.47 9.63 0.40
N ILE A 104 -8.37 9.79 1.13
CA ILE A 104 -7.11 9.12 0.87
C ILE A 104 -7.12 7.78 1.62
N SER A 105 -6.85 6.71 0.90
CA SER A 105 -6.61 5.40 1.50
C SER A 105 -5.12 5.12 1.52
N HIS A 106 -4.61 4.74 2.69
CA HIS A 106 -3.26 4.19 2.85
C HIS A 106 -3.39 2.69 2.64
N LEU A 107 -2.76 2.19 1.60
CA LEU A 107 -2.82 0.78 1.24
C LEU A 107 -1.47 0.15 1.54
N ILE A 108 -1.49 -0.88 2.38
CA ILE A 108 -0.32 -1.68 2.72
C ILE A 108 -0.48 -3.05 2.07
N VAL A 109 0.53 -3.51 1.36
CA VAL A 109 0.59 -4.85 0.81
C VAL A 109 1.75 -5.58 1.48
N LEU A 110 1.48 -6.76 2.03
CA LEU A 110 2.50 -7.57 2.68
C LEU A 110 2.24 -9.06 2.50
N THR A 111 3.30 -9.85 2.58
CA THR A 111 3.20 -11.31 2.65
C THR A 111 3.23 -11.74 4.11
N LEU A 112 2.21 -12.48 4.55
CA LEU A 112 2.14 -12.97 5.92
C LEU A 112 3.27 -13.97 6.18
N PRO A 113 3.95 -13.90 7.34
CA PRO A 113 5.03 -14.81 7.68
C PRO A 113 4.60 -16.28 7.69
N GLY A 114 5.52 -17.19 7.34
CA GLY A 114 5.30 -18.63 7.39
C GLY A 114 5.29 -19.31 6.01
N ASP A 115 5.48 -20.62 6.02
CA ASP A 115 5.66 -21.41 4.80
C ASP A 115 4.34 -21.67 4.09
N ARG A 116 4.32 -21.41 2.77
CA ARG A 116 3.13 -21.71 1.96
C ARG A 116 2.78 -23.19 2.05
N GLY A 117 1.51 -23.46 2.36
CA GLY A 117 1.00 -24.82 2.52
C GLY A 117 1.09 -25.38 3.94
N SER A 118 1.62 -24.63 4.91
CA SER A 118 1.56 -25.01 6.33
C SER A 118 0.16 -24.85 6.95
N GLY A 119 -0.82 -24.42 6.16
CA GLY A 119 -2.22 -24.24 6.56
C GLY A 119 -2.52 -22.87 7.16
N ARG A 120 -3.68 -22.80 7.82
CA ARG A 120 -4.22 -21.57 8.41
C ARG A 120 -3.53 -21.23 9.72
N VAL A 121 -3.15 -19.97 9.86
CA VAL A 121 -2.54 -19.40 11.07
C VAL A 121 -3.40 -18.23 11.53
N ALA A 122 -3.54 -18.11 12.85
CA ALA A 122 -4.14 -16.94 13.48
C ALA A 122 -3.07 -15.86 13.68
N TYR A 123 -3.29 -14.71 13.06
CA TYR A 123 -2.45 -13.53 13.15
C TYR A 123 -3.14 -12.41 13.93
N GLU A 124 -2.33 -11.54 14.52
CA GLU A 124 -2.73 -10.25 15.03
C GLU A 124 -1.98 -9.15 14.25
N ILE A 125 -2.71 -8.14 13.77
CA ILE A 125 -2.19 -7.05 12.94
C ILE A 125 -2.33 -5.74 13.71
N GLU A 126 -1.26 -4.97 13.80
CA GLU A 126 -1.23 -3.68 14.48
C GLU A 126 -0.70 -2.60 13.52
N PRO A 127 -1.56 -1.65 13.10
CA PRO A 127 -1.11 -0.47 12.34
C PRO A 127 -0.16 0.38 13.18
N LEU A 128 0.96 0.75 12.57
CA LEU A 128 1.95 1.65 13.12
C LEU A 128 1.87 2.96 12.33
N PHE A 129 1.69 4.08 13.04
CA PHE A 129 1.57 5.39 12.45
C PHE A 129 2.82 6.20 12.76
N ASP A 130 3.65 6.41 11.73
CA ASP A 130 4.80 7.31 11.79
C ASP A 130 4.46 8.58 11.00
N TYR A 131 4.86 9.74 11.52
CA TYR A 131 4.81 10.98 10.75
C TYR A 131 6.07 11.06 9.89
N ASP A 132 5.92 11.39 8.60
CA ASP A 132 7.05 11.71 7.72
C ASP A 132 7.79 12.93 8.30
N GLY A 133 8.87 12.66 9.03
CA GLY A 133 9.62 13.62 9.83
C GLY A 133 10.67 14.38 9.03
N SER A 134 10.40 14.78 7.78
CA SER A 134 11.32 15.67 7.07
C SER A 134 11.36 17.03 7.77
N PRO A 135 12.49 17.45 8.39
CA PRO A 135 12.60 18.80 8.94
C PRO A 135 12.54 19.78 7.78
N GLN A 136 11.53 20.64 7.82
CA GLN A 136 11.32 21.69 6.83
C GLN A 136 12.56 22.59 6.83
N PHE A 137 13.31 22.62 5.71
CA PHE A 137 14.32 23.63 5.39
C PHE A 137 15.23 24.08 6.53
N GLY A 138 16.44 23.52 6.64
CA GLY A 138 17.68 24.27 6.93
C GLY A 138 17.73 25.26 8.10
N MET A 139 16.78 25.23 9.03
CA MET A 139 16.91 25.86 10.33
C MET A 139 17.30 24.76 11.28
N GLU A 140 18.51 24.86 11.85
CA GLU A 140 18.75 24.33 13.18
C GLU A 140 17.71 24.99 14.09
N ALA A 141 16.53 24.38 14.16
CA ALA A 141 15.66 24.64 15.26
C ALA A 141 16.42 24.10 16.47
N SER A 142 17.01 25.00 17.25
CA SER A 142 17.17 24.81 18.67
C SER A 142 15.78 24.53 19.23
N VAL A 143 15.30 23.30 19.03
CA VAL A 143 14.09 22.79 19.65
C VAL A 143 14.53 22.53 21.08
N GLU A 144 14.38 23.54 21.93
CA GLU A 144 13.93 23.25 23.28
C GLU A 144 12.78 22.26 23.10
N THR A 145 12.97 21.05 23.60
CA THR A 145 11.96 20.00 23.70
C THR A 145 10.79 20.53 24.52
N THR A 146 9.95 21.35 23.90
CA THR A 146 8.61 21.66 24.35
C THR A 146 7.82 20.41 24.05
N ASP A 147 7.92 19.45 24.98
CA ASP A 147 6.98 18.37 25.26
C ASP A 147 6.01 18.13 24.08
N GLY A 148 6.58 17.58 23.00
CA GLY A 148 6.03 17.65 21.66
C GLY A 148 4.78 16.80 21.59
N LEU A 149 3.63 17.47 21.47
CA LEU A 149 2.31 16.87 21.35
C LEU A 149 2.23 16.05 20.05
N MET A 150 2.80 14.84 20.04
CA MET A 150 2.47 13.80 19.07
C MET A 150 0.95 13.70 19.04
N PRO A 151 0.27 13.76 17.89
CA PRO A 151 -1.19 13.64 17.86
C PRO A 151 -1.56 12.29 18.46
N SER A 152 -2.09 12.35 19.68
CA SER A 152 -2.20 11.20 20.56
C SER A 152 -3.41 10.32 20.19
N THR A 153 -4.03 10.54 19.03
CA THR A 153 -5.29 9.92 18.62
C THR A 153 -5.35 9.85 17.09
N VAL A 154 -5.03 8.70 16.52
CA VAL A 154 -5.31 8.40 15.10
C VAL A 154 -6.59 7.59 15.03
N ARG A 155 -7.63 8.15 14.41
CA ARG A 155 -8.85 7.41 14.10
C ARG A 155 -8.72 6.84 12.70
N TYR A 156 -8.81 5.52 12.59
CA TYR A 156 -8.77 4.83 11.31
C TYR A 156 -9.87 3.78 11.20
N ARG A 157 -10.19 3.46 9.95
CA ARG A 157 -10.92 2.24 9.57
C ARG A 157 -9.95 1.35 8.84
N MET A 158 -9.82 0.11 9.29
CA MET A 158 -9.01 -0.90 8.62
C MET A 158 -9.91 -1.90 7.90
N MET A 159 -9.53 -2.24 6.68
CA MET A 159 -10.09 -3.37 5.94
C MET A 159 -8.92 -4.25 5.48
N VAL A 160 -9.08 -5.55 5.61
CA VAL A 160 -8.10 -6.53 5.14
C VAL A 160 -8.72 -7.36 4.05
N GLU A 161 -8.01 -7.48 2.94
CA GLU A 161 -8.42 -8.22 1.75
C GLU A 161 -7.27 -9.02 1.15
N THR A 162 -7.58 -9.90 0.21
CA THR A 162 -6.54 -10.59 -0.55
C THR A 162 -5.94 -9.62 -1.56
N ALA A 163 -4.60 -9.55 -1.61
CA ALA A 163 -3.94 -8.64 -2.54
C ALA A 163 -4.28 -8.98 -3.99
N THR A 164 -4.59 -7.95 -4.77
CA THR A 164 -4.80 -8.04 -6.22
C THR A 164 -3.50 -8.41 -6.94
N VAL A 165 -3.60 -8.81 -8.21
CA VAL A 165 -2.42 -9.12 -9.02
C VAL A 165 -1.50 -7.90 -9.14
N SER A 166 -2.07 -6.72 -9.40
CA SER A 166 -1.30 -5.47 -9.51
C SER A 166 -0.55 -5.13 -8.21
N GLN A 167 -1.22 -5.25 -7.06
CA GLN A 167 -0.60 -5.06 -5.73
C GLN A 167 0.56 -6.02 -5.46
N LYS A 168 0.42 -7.29 -5.84
CA LYS A 168 1.50 -8.29 -5.68
C LYS A 168 2.70 -7.96 -6.57
N LEU A 169 2.46 -7.44 -7.78
CA LEU A 169 3.54 -7.02 -8.67
C LEU A 169 4.36 -5.85 -8.10
N LEU A 170 3.76 -4.97 -7.27
CA LEU A 170 4.52 -3.92 -6.56
C LEU A 170 5.59 -4.54 -5.66
N LEU A 171 5.18 -5.53 -4.87
CA LEU A 171 6.05 -6.24 -3.92
C LEU A 171 7.16 -6.97 -4.68
N GLU A 172 6.80 -7.72 -5.72
CA GLU A 172 7.73 -8.47 -6.55
C GLU A 172 8.76 -7.55 -7.24
N ALA A 173 8.33 -6.40 -7.76
CA ALA A 173 9.23 -5.45 -8.42
C ALA A 173 10.25 -4.86 -7.45
N GLN A 174 9.83 -4.52 -6.22
CA GLN A 174 10.75 -4.03 -5.19
C GLN A 174 11.75 -5.10 -4.73
N GLU A 175 11.31 -6.36 -4.58
CA GLU A 175 12.20 -7.47 -4.26
C GLU A 175 13.25 -7.73 -5.37
N ARG A 176 12.88 -7.51 -6.63
CA ARG A 176 13.83 -7.58 -7.75
C ARG A 176 14.83 -6.43 -7.71
N GLN A 177 14.35 -5.21 -7.48
CA GLN A 177 15.20 -4.03 -7.33
C GLN A 177 16.18 -4.16 -6.16
N ALA A 178 15.74 -4.71 -5.02
CA ALA A 178 16.60 -5.00 -3.87
C ALA A 178 17.70 -6.04 -4.18
N ARG A 179 17.46 -6.91 -5.18
CA ARG A 179 18.45 -7.87 -5.70
C ARG A 179 19.23 -7.34 -6.91
N ALA A 180 19.14 -6.04 -7.21
CA ALA A 180 19.73 -5.39 -8.38
C ALA A 180 19.28 -5.98 -9.75
N ASP A 181 18.17 -6.72 -9.79
CA ASP A 181 17.50 -7.15 -11.03
C ASP A 181 16.64 -5.99 -11.56
N TYR A 182 17.30 -4.93 -12.05
CA TYR A 182 16.63 -3.71 -12.49
C TYR A 182 15.80 -3.93 -13.76
N GLU A 183 16.29 -4.74 -14.72
CA GLU A 183 15.53 -5.11 -15.92
C GLU A 183 14.24 -5.87 -15.56
N GLY A 184 14.35 -6.84 -14.64
CA GLY A 184 13.19 -7.57 -14.14
C GLY A 184 12.23 -6.68 -13.37
N ALA A 185 12.73 -5.73 -12.57
CA ALA A 185 11.90 -4.75 -11.87
C ALA A 185 11.12 -3.87 -12.87
N ILE A 186 11.78 -3.31 -13.89
CA ILE A 186 11.16 -2.50 -14.95
C ILE A 186 10.05 -3.28 -15.67
N ALA A 187 10.32 -4.53 -16.05
CA ALA A 187 9.31 -5.38 -16.71
C ALA A 187 8.11 -5.65 -15.78
N THR A 188 8.37 -5.87 -14.50
CA THR A 188 7.33 -6.12 -13.49
C THR A 188 6.48 -4.88 -13.23
N TYR A 189 7.09 -3.70 -13.10
CA TYR A 189 6.37 -2.42 -13.00
C TYR A 189 5.53 -2.14 -14.24
N THR A 190 6.06 -2.42 -15.43
CA THR A 190 5.31 -2.25 -16.68
C THR A 190 4.06 -3.11 -16.71
N ARG A 191 4.14 -4.37 -16.25
CA ARG A 191 2.96 -5.22 -16.08
C ARG A 191 1.98 -4.68 -15.03
N ALA A 192 2.50 -4.14 -13.93
CA ALA A 192 1.67 -3.58 -12.87
C ALA A 192 0.89 -2.34 -13.33
N ILE A 193 1.55 -1.45 -14.07
CA ILE A 193 0.98 -0.25 -14.71
C ILE A 193 -0.12 -0.62 -15.71
N ASN A 194 0.11 -1.65 -16.54
CA ASN A 194 -0.89 -2.12 -17.49
C ASN A 194 -2.16 -2.67 -16.80
N LEU A 195 -2.05 -3.16 -15.57
CA LEU A 195 -3.19 -3.65 -14.79
C LEU A 195 -3.87 -2.54 -13.99
N ASN A 196 -3.10 -1.59 -13.46
CA ASN A 196 -3.63 -0.45 -12.72
C ASN A 196 -2.72 0.79 -12.94
N PRO A 197 -3.11 1.70 -13.84
CA PRO A 197 -2.31 2.88 -14.18
C PRO A 197 -2.45 4.04 -13.18
N ASP A 198 -3.31 3.91 -12.16
CA ASP A 198 -3.60 5.03 -11.26
C ASP A 198 -2.70 5.05 -10.01
N ILE A 199 -1.71 4.15 -9.93
CA ILE A 199 -0.81 4.02 -8.79
C ILE A 199 0.51 4.74 -9.11
N ALA A 200 0.69 5.91 -8.50
CA ALA A 200 1.88 6.77 -8.67
C ALA A 200 3.20 6.04 -8.41
N ASP A 201 3.24 5.19 -7.37
CA ASP A 201 4.45 4.47 -6.97
C ASP A 201 4.94 3.50 -8.04
N PHE A 202 4.09 2.99 -8.94
CA PHE A 202 4.59 2.18 -10.05
C PHE A 202 5.47 2.98 -11.01
N TYR A 203 5.07 4.20 -11.32
CA TYR A 203 5.83 5.06 -12.22
C TYR A 203 7.08 5.61 -11.53
N ALA A 204 6.95 6.10 -10.29
CA ALA A 204 8.09 6.60 -9.52
C ALA A 204 9.20 5.56 -9.36
N GLN A 205 8.81 4.32 -9.00
CA GLN A 205 9.76 3.24 -8.80
C GLN A 205 10.29 2.67 -10.12
N ARG A 206 9.49 2.66 -11.21
CA ARG A 206 10.01 2.27 -12.53
C ARG A 206 11.03 3.28 -13.05
N GLY A 207 10.79 4.58 -12.89
CA GLY A 207 11.78 5.64 -13.17
C GLY A 207 13.07 5.46 -12.37
N SER A 208 12.95 5.14 -11.08
CA SER A 208 14.12 4.85 -10.23
C SER A 208 14.88 3.60 -10.70
N ALA A 209 14.16 2.56 -11.12
CA ALA A 209 14.77 1.34 -11.68
C ALA A 209 15.49 1.60 -13.01
N TYR A 210 14.98 2.50 -13.87
CA TYR A 210 15.69 2.93 -15.08
C TYR A 210 17.01 3.63 -14.77
N LEU A 211 17.04 4.52 -13.78
CA LEU A 211 18.28 5.20 -13.36
C LEU A 211 19.28 4.19 -12.79
N ALA A 212 18.84 3.32 -11.89
CA ALA A 212 19.70 2.30 -11.30
C ALA A 212 20.26 1.32 -12.35
N LEU A 213 19.47 0.97 -13.37
CA LEU A 213 19.96 0.19 -14.52
C LEU A 213 21.03 0.97 -15.28
N SER A 214 20.79 2.24 -15.59
CA SER A 214 21.75 3.10 -16.30
C SER A 214 23.08 3.19 -15.54
N GLU A 215 23.03 3.49 -14.25
CA GLU A 215 24.22 3.57 -13.37
C GLU A 215 24.98 2.23 -13.34
N ALA A 216 24.28 1.10 -13.23
CA ALA A 216 24.91 -0.23 -13.23
C ALA A 216 25.56 -0.58 -14.58
N THR A 217 24.97 -0.14 -15.69
CA THR A 217 25.53 -0.35 -17.04
C THR A 217 26.74 0.53 -17.33
N ASP A 218 26.76 1.77 -16.82
CA ASP A 218 27.90 2.70 -16.96
C ASP A 218 29.14 2.17 -16.22
N VAL A 219 28.95 1.62 -15.01
CA VAL A 219 30.04 1.03 -14.21
C VAL A 219 30.64 -0.23 -14.87
N SER A 220 29.88 -0.97 -15.68
CA SER A 220 30.28 -2.27 -16.23
C SER A 220 30.75 -2.25 -17.69
N SER A 221 30.53 -1.16 -18.44
CA SER A 221 30.85 -1.11 -19.87
C SER A 221 31.76 0.06 -20.24
N THR A 222 32.99 -0.24 -20.68
CA THR A 222 33.98 0.76 -21.11
C THR A 222 33.93 1.08 -22.63
N VAL A 223 32.87 0.75 -23.37
CA VAL A 223 32.98 0.67 -24.84
C VAL A 223 31.79 1.24 -25.64
N GLN A 224 32.15 2.12 -26.59
CA GLN A 224 31.46 2.61 -27.81
C GLN A 224 30.51 3.83 -27.70
N GLN A 225 31.09 5.00 -28.00
CA GLN A 225 30.43 6.29 -28.12
C GLN A 225 29.66 6.40 -29.45
N ALA A 226 28.34 6.46 -29.34
CA ALA A 226 27.29 6.98 -30.25
C ALA A 226 25.97 6.26 -29.95
N SER A 227 26.00 4.93 -29.86
CA SER A 227 24.87 4.09 -29.41
C SER A 227 24.55 4.31 -27.92
N ALA A 228 25.58 4.49 -27.10
CA ALA A 228 25.44 4.81 -25.68
C ALA A 228 24.71 6.15 -25.45
N VAL A 229 24.95 7.16 -26.30
CA VAL A 229 24.30 8.48 -26.18
C VAL A 229 22.81 8.39 -26.53
N GLN A 230 22.45 7.62 -27.55
CA GLN A 230 21.05 7.40 -27.92
C GLN A 230 20.31 6.57 -26.85
N GLN A 231 20.98 5.58 -26.26
CA GLN A 231 20.41 4.77 -25.18
C GLN A 231 20.25 5.59 -23.89
N ALA A 232 21.24 6.42 -23.52
CA ALA A 232 21.15 7.32 -22.38
C ALA A 232 20.01 8.34 -22.54
N SER A 233 19.86 8.94 -23.73
CA SER A 233 18.77 9.88 -24.03
C SER A 233 17.40 9.21 -23.95
N ALA A 234 17.25 7.97 -24.44
CA ALA A 234 16.00 7.23 -24.35
C ALA A 234 15.64 6.83 -22.92
N VAL A 235 16.64 6.43 -22.12
CA VAL A 235 16.45 6.13 -20.69
C VAL A 235 16.04 7.38 -19.93
N GLN A 236 16.73 8.50 -20.13
CA GLN A 236 16.39 9.78 -19.50
C GLN A 236 14.97 10.21 -19.84
N GLN A 237 14.55 10.10 -21.11
CA GLN A 237 13.18 10.42 -21.52
C GLN A 237 12.14 9.51 -20.86
N ALA A 238 12.44 8.21 -20.71
CA ALA A 238 11.55 7.27 -20.01
C ALA A 238 11.40 7.63 -18.52
N VAL A 239 12.50 8.01 -17.86
CA VAL A 239 12.50 8.48 -16.46
C VAL A 239 11.64 9.73 -16.30
N VAL A 240 11.85 10.74 -17.15
CA VAL A 240 11.07 12.00 -17.11
C VAL A 240 9.59 11.69 -17.28
N THR A 241 9.21 10.89 -18.27
CA THR A 241 7.81 10.55 -18.55
C THR A 241 7.15 9.86 -17.36
N ASP A 242 7.85 8.90 -16.73
CA ASP A 242 7.34 8.18 -15.57
C ASP A 242 7.22 9.09 -14.35
N TRP A 243 8.24 9.89 -14.07
CA TRP A 243 8.22 10.79 -12.91
C TRP A 243 7.21 11.92 -13.03
N GLU A 244 7.00 12.48 -14.23
CA GLU A 244 5.91 13.42 -14.48
C GLU A 244 4.54 12.80 -14.22
N THR A 245 4.33 11.57 -14.70
CA THR A 245 3.09 10.82 -14.46
C THR A 245 2.89 10.56 -12.95
N ALA A 246 3.94 10.14 -12.26
CA ALA A 246 3.92 9.92 -10.82
C ALA A 246 3.59 11.21 -10.05
N VAL A 247 4.21 12.35 -10.41
CA VAL A 247 3.91 13.66 -9.80
C VAL A 247 2.43 14.00 -9.95
N GLN A 248 1.87 13.85 -11.16
CA GLN A 248 0.44 14.12 -11.40
C GLN A 248 -0.46 13.23 -10.54
N LEU A 249 -0.15 11.94 -10.44
CA LEU A 249 -0.91 10.99 -9.63
C LEU A 249 -0.76 11.27 -8.13
N TYR A 250 0.43 11.64 -7.65
CA TYR A 250 0.65 12.04 -6.26
C TYR A 250 -0.15 13.28 -5.89
N GLU A 251 -0.20 14.29 -6.78
CA GLU A 251 -1.03 15.48 -6.58
C GLU A 251 -2.53 15.13 -6.54
N GLN A 252 -2.99 14.23 -7.41
CA GLN A 252 -4.38 13.74 -7.38
C GLN A 252 -4.74 13.08 -6.05
N VAL A 253 -3.79 12.37 -5.43
CA VAL A 253 -3.99 11.74 -4.12
C VAL A 253 -3.61 12.62 -2.93
N GLY A 254 -3.34 13.91 -3.16
CA GLY A 254 -3.00 14.86 -2.10
C GLY A 254 -1.65 14.61 -1.44
N TYR A 255 -0.77 13.79 -2.05
CA TYR A 255 0.55 13.48 -1.53
C TYR A 255 1.60 14.49 -2.02
N GLY A 256 1.37 15.76 -1.67
CA GLY A 256 2.16 16.90 -2.17
C GLY A 256 3.65 16.86 -1.79
N THR A 257 4.00 16.26 -0.65
CA THR A 257 5.39 16.09 -0.21
C THR A 257 6.17 15.19 -1.17
N ALA A 258 5.63 14.00 -1.52
CA ALA A 258 6.22 13.13 -2.53
C ALA A 258 6.25 13.77 -3.92
N ALA A 259 5.17 14.44 -4.32
CA ALA A 259 5.12 15.16 -5.59
C ALA A 259 6.23 16.23 -5.70
N ASN A 260 6.42 17.03 -4.64
CA ASN A 260 7.45 18.08 -4.60
C ASN A 260 8.86 17.49 -4.59
N SER A 261 9.09 16.43 -3.81
CA SER A 261 10.37 15.72 -3.76
C SER A 261 10.74 15.16 -5.14
N LEU A 262 9.78 14.50 -5.81
CA LEU A 262 10.01 13.93 -7.13
C LEU A 262 10.19 15.01 -8.20
N ARG A 263 9.46 16.13 -8.12
CA ARG A 263 9.64 17.28 -9.01
C ARG A 263 11.02 17.93 -8.84
N PHE A 264 11.54 17.99 -7.62
CA PHE A 264 12.90 18.45 -7.37
C PHE A 264 13.94 17.54 -8.05
N GLN A 265 13.79 16.22 -7.92
CA GLN A 265 14.67 15.25 -8.61
C GLN A 265 14.57 15.36 -10.14
N LEU A 266 13.36 15.54 -10.67
CA LEU A 266 13.12 15.75 -12.10
C LEU A 266 13.87 16.98 -12.61
N ASN A 267 13.81 18.11 -11.90
CA ASN A 267 14.52 19.33 -12.29
C ASN A 267 16.04 19.11 -12.34
N GLN A 268 16.60 18.43 -11.34
CA GLN A 268 18.02 18.10 -11.32
C GLN A 268 18.43 17.20 -12.50
N LEU A 269 17.59 16.22 -12.87
CA LEU A 269 17.83 15.34 -14.00
C LEU A 269 17.82 16.09 -15.35
N VAL A 270 16.93 17.08 -15.49
CA VAL A 270 16.84 17.91 -16.71
C VAL A 270 18.03 18.86 -16.80
N GLU A 271 18.40 19.52 -15.69
CA GLU A 271 19.56 20.42 -15.63
C GLU A 271 20.89 19.72 -15.93
N GLN A 272 21.02 18.42 -15.61
CA GLN A 272 22.21 17.62 -15.95
C GLN A 272 22.26 17.16 -17.41
N GLY A 273 21.15 17.28 -18.15
CA GLY A 273 21.04 16.90 -19.56
C GLY A 273 21.25 18.05 -20.55
N GLU A 274 21.31 19.30 -20.08
CA GLU A 274 21.62 20.51 -20.87
C GLU A 274 23.13 20.83 -20.89
#